data_AF-A0AAD7NRH9-F1
#
_entry.id   AF-A0AAD7NRH9-F1
#
_cell.length_a   1.000
_cell.length_b   1.000
_cell.length_c   1.000
_cell.angle_alpha   90.00
_cell.angle_beta   90.00
_cell.angle_gamma   90.00
#
_symmetry.space_group_name_H-M   'P 1'
#
loop_
_entity.id
_entity.type
_entity.pdbx_description
1 polymer ?
#
loop_
_entity_poly.entity_id
_entity_poly.type
_entity_poly.pdbx_seq_one_letter_code
_entity_poly.pdbx_strand_id
1 'polypeptide(L)'
;MENPTSPLSPLAPFPPIPSPEYRSRAPEFYGFVAWTSTSFLYVVYLLWALLPDAYIKWIGIEWYPSRQWAILIPAWSVVLGLLVYFVYFALALFGTPAFSEMSAITDSRAHLPPRNRERNPYLAYANRNVVPELYDIPIGLVNRVCYTPRRPK
;
A
#
# COMPACT_ATOMS: atom_id res chain seq x y z
N MET A 1 21.41 18.91 -39.48
CA MET A 1 21.22 18.98 -38.02
C MET A 1 21.31 17.55 -37.52
N GLU A 2 22.46 17.20 -36.95
CA GLU A 2 22.77 15.86 -36.43
C GLU A 2 21.84 15.51 -35.26
N ASN A 3 21.37 14.26 -35.23
CA ASN A 3 20.67 13.73 -34.07
C ASN A 3 21.62 13.71 -32.86
N PRO A 4 21.18 14.11 -31.66
CA PRO A 4 22.02 13.98 -30.47
C PRO A 4 22.31 12.49 -30.21
N THR A 5 23.60 12.14 -30.20
CA THR A 5 24.19 10.81 -29.98
C THR A 5 24.05 10.28 -28.55
N SER A 6 23.17 10.86 -27.73
CA SER A 6 23.01 10.48 -26.32
C SER A 6 22.11 9.23 -26.21
N PRO A 7 22.58 8.12 -25.60
CA PRO A 7 21.77 6.92 -25.41
C PRO A 7 20.59 7.20 -24.47
N LEU A 8 19.36 7.04 -24.96
CA LEU A 8 18.12 7.34 -24.24
C LEU A 8 17.70 6.30 -23.19
N SER A 9 18.48 5.24 -22.95
CA SER A 9 18.22 4.29 -21.86
C SER A 9 19.32 3.24 -21.69
N PRO A 10 19.47 2.64 -20.50
CA PRO A 10 18.72 2.94 -19.29
C PRO A 10 19.48 3.96 -18.44
N LEU A 11 18.83 5.07 -18.11
CA LEU A 11 19.28 5.93 -17.02
C LEU A 11 19.32 5.06 -15.76
N ALA A 12 20.50 4.85 -15.21
CA ALA A 12 20.62 4.22 -13.90
C ALA A 12 19.77 5.03 -12.92
N PRO A 13 18.89 4.40 -12.12
CA PRO A 13 18.14 5.11 -11.09
C PRO A 13 19.13 5.83 -10.18
N PHE A 14 18.92 7.13 -9.96
CA PHE A 14 19.64 7.88 -8.93
C PHE A 14 18.75 7.98 -7.69
N PRO A 15 19.25 7.66 -6.49
CA PRO A 15 20.61 7.19 -6.18
C PRO A 15 20.89 5.75 -6.66
N PRO A 16 22.15 5.41 -6.95
CA PRO A 16 22.53 4.08 -7.42
C PRO A 16 22.11 3.02 -6.42
N ILE A 17 21.45 1.97 -6.90
CA ILE A 17 21.10 0.81 -6.08
C ILE A 17 22.41 0.25 -5.52
N PRO A 18 22.58 0.16 -4.19
CA PRO A 18 23.82 -0.37 -3.62
C PRO A 18 24.05 -1.79 -4.14
N SER A 19 25.30 -2.11 -4.49
CA SER A 19 25.64 -3.45 -4.96
C SER A 19 25.24 -4.50 -3.91
N PRO A 20 24.94 -5.75 -4.30
CA PRO A 20 24.50 -6.80 -3.37
C PRO A 20 25.46 -6.99 -2.17
N GLU A 21 26.74 -6.65 -2.34
CA GLU A 21 27.76 -6.67 -1.29
C GLU A 21 27.53 -5.62 -0.17
N TYR A 22 26.87 -4.50 -0.49
CA TYR A 22 26.49 -3.45 0.48
C TYR A 22 25.07 -3.63 1.04
N ARG A 23 24.30 -4.61 0.55
CA ARG A 23 23.01 -4.96 1.15
C ARG A 23 23.30 -5.67 2.47
N SER A 24 22.98 -5.01 3.59
CA SER A 24 23.10 -5.63 4.91
C SER A 24 22.40 -6.99 4.92
N ARG A 25 23.14 -8.05 5.24
CA ARG A 25 22.58 -9.42 5.40
C ARG A 25 21.72 -9.55 6.66
N ALA A 26 21.69 -8.54 7.52
CA ALA A 26 20.98 -8.58 8.80
C ALA A 26 19.50 -9.02 8.68
N PRO A 27 18.69 -8.53 7.70
CA PRO A 27 17.30 -8.98 7.55
C PRO A 27 17.15 -10.48 7.29
N GLU A 28 18.09 -11.08 6.55
CA GLU A 28 18.06 -12.52 6.21
C GLU A 28 18.32 -13.37 7.47
N PHE A 29 19.26 -12.96 8.31
CA PHE A 29 19.53 -13.62 9.58
C PHE A 29 18.37 -13.51 10.57
N TYR A 30 17.74 -12.32 10.69
CA TYR A 30 16.57 -12.17 11.55
C TYR A 30 15.40 -13.03 11.09
N GLY A 31 15.17 -13.09 9.77
CA GLY A 31 14.14 -13.97 9.19
C GLY A 31 14.39 -15.43 9.51
N PHE A 32 15.63 -15.91 9.36
CA PHE A 32 16.00 -17.29 9.69
C PHE A 32 15.81 -17.62 11.18
N VAL A 33 16.27 -16.73 12.08
CA VAL A 33 16.14 -16.92 13.54
C VAL A 33 14.67 -16.87 13.97
N ALA A 34 13.90 -15.93 13.42
CA ALA A 34 12.47 -15.81 13.70
C ALA A 34 11.71 -17.06 13.20
N TRP A 35 11.99 -17.52 11.97
CA TRP A 35 11.35 -18.71 11.41
C TRP A 35 11.69 -19.97 12.19
N THR A 36 12.98 -20.18 12.52
CA THR A 36 13.43 -21.37 13.24
C THR A 36 12.87 -21.39 14.67
N SER A 37 12.93 -20.26 15.38
CA SER A 37 12.40 -20.17 16.75
C SER A 37 10.87 -20.32 16.79
N THR A 38 10.15 -19.69 15.87
CA THR A 38 8.68 -19.82 15.77
C THR A 38 8.28 -21.25 15.42
N SER A 39 8.98 -21.89 14.48
CA SER A 39 8.71 -23.28 14.09
C SER A 39 8.95 -24.24 15.25
N PHE A 40 10.05 -24.06 15.98
CA PHE A 40 10.34 -24.87 17.17
C PHE A 40 9.27 -24.70 18.25
N LEU A 41 8.92 -23.46 18.59
CA LEU A 41 7.87 -23.17 19.57
C LEU A 41 6.50 -23.73 19.13
N TYR A 42 6.20 -23.67 17.83
CA TYR A 42 4.98 -24.24 17.29
C TYR A 42 4.92 -25.77 17.44
N VAL A 43 6.03 -26.48 17.19
CA VAL A 43 6.11 -27.92 17.42
C VAL A 43 5.93 -28.25 18.91
N VAL A 44 6.59 -27.51 19.80
CA VAL A 44 6.43 -27.68 21.25
C VAL A 44 4.99 -27.44 21.69
N TYR A 45 4.34 -26.41 21.13
CA TYR A 45 2.94 -26.10 21.37
C TYR A 45 2.01 -27.22 20.91
N LEU A 46 2.23 -27.78 19.71
CA LEU A 46 1.44 -28.91 19.20
C LEU A 46 1.62 -30.16 20.05
N LEU A 47 2.86 -30.47 20.45
CA LEU A 47 3.14 -31.58 21.35
C LEU A 47 2.40 -31.39 22.67
N TRP A 48 2.50 -30.21 23.29
CA TRP A 48 1.76 -29.90 24.52
C TRP A 48 0.24 -30.01 24.37
N ALA A 49 -0.32 -29.54 23.25
CA ALA A 49 -1.76 -29.57 23.00
C ALA A 49 -2.31 -30.98 22.74
N LEU A 50 -1.55 -31.83 22.03
CA LEU A 50 -2.04 -33.12 21.51
C LEU A 50 -1.57 -34.35 22.32
N LEU A 51 -0.40 -34.32 22.97
CA LEU A 51 0.07 -35.49 23.75
C LEU A 51 -0.85 -35.73 24.95
N PRO A 52 -1.11 -37.00 25.33
CA PRO A 52 -1.76 -37.33 26.61
C PRO A 52 -0.93 -36.94 27.83
N ASP A 53 -1.59 -36.68 28.97
CA ASP A 53 -0.96 -36.26 30.24
C ASP A 53 0.14 -37.21 30.71
N ALA A 54 -0.02 -38.51 30.47
CA ALA A 54 0.94 -39.53 30.91
C ALA A 54 2.34 -39.30 30.32
N TYR A 55 2.42 -38.89 29.06
CA TYR A 55 3.71 -38.62 28.40
C TYR A 55 4.34 -37.32 28.89
N ILE A 56 3.53 -36.30 29.16
CA ILE A 56 4.00 -35.00 29.67
C ILE A 56 4.57 -35.16 31.08
N LYS A 57 3.86 -35.91 31.94
CA LYS A 57 4.33 -36.23 33.30
C LYS A 57 5.57 -37.11 33.29
N TRP A 58 5.65 -38.07 32.35
CA TRP A 58 6.83 -38.91 32.19
C TRP A 58 8.09 -38.11 31.82
N ILE A 59 7.94 -37.04 31.04
CA ILE A 59 9.02 -36.10 30.71
C ILE A 59 9.46 -35.22 31.90
N GLY A 60 8.73 -35.29 33.03
CA GLY A 60 9.03 -34.55 34.26
C GLY A 60 8.30 -33.21 34.38
N ILE A 61 7.32 -32.92 33.52
CA ILE A 61 6.52 -31.68 33.60
C ILE A 61 5.29 -31.94 34.46
N GLU A 62 5.36 -31.55 35.73
CA GLU A 62 4.26 -31.76 36.69
C GLU A 62 3.19 -30.66 36.61
N TRP A 63 3.56 -29.45 36.18
CA TRP A 63 2.66 -28.31 36.06
C TRP A 63 2.72 -27.67 34.68
N TYR A 64 1.55 -27.50 34.06
CA TYR A 64 1.36 -26.81 32.79
C TYR A 64 -0.05 -26.17 32.76
N PRO A 65 -0.27 -25.12 31.95
CA PRO A 65 -1.56 -24.44 31.88
C PRO A 65 -2.68 -25.35 31.36
N SER A 66 -3.95 -25.00 31.61
CA SER A 66 -5.08 -25.84 31.17
C SER A 66 -5.12 -26.02 29.64
N ARG A 67 -5.44 -27.23 29.17
CA ARG A 67 -5.45 -27.56 27.73
C ARG A 67 -6.40 -26.70 26.89
N GLN A 68 -7.43 -26.11 27.49
CA GLN A 68 -8.34 -25.20 26.81
C GLN A 68 -7.62 -24.00 26.15
N TRP A 69 -6.46 -23.60 26.69
CA TRP A 69 -5.64 -22.54 26.10
C TRP A 69 -5.15 -22.89 24.70
N ALA A 70 -5.05 -24.19 24.35
CA ALA A 70 -4.74 -24.63 22.99
C ALA A 70 -5.82 -24.20 21.97
N ILE A 71 -7.06 -24.00 22.40
CA ILE A 71 -8.16 -23.53 21.53
C ILE A 71 -8.32 -22.01 21.66
N LEU A 72 -8.19 -21.48 22.88
CA LEU A 72 -8.38 -20.07 23.14
C LEU A 72 -7.33 -19.20 22.42
N ILE A 73 -6.05 -19.58 22.44
CA ILE A 73 -4.99 -18.80 21.77
C ILE A 73 -5.30 -18.57 20.28
N PRO A 74 -5.53 -19.61 19.45
CA PRO A 74 -5.83 -19.41 18.04
C PRO A 74 -7.17 -18.69 17.81
N ALA A 75 -8.21 -18.99 18.60
CA ALA A 75 -9.51 -18.32 18.47
C ALA A 75 -9.41 -16.81 18.73
N TRP A 76 -8.77 -16.41 19.84
CA TRP A 76 -8.55 -15.00 20.17
C TRP A 76 -7.58 -14.32 19.20
N SER A 77 -6.62 -15.05 18.62
CA SER A 77 -5.73 -14.50 17.58
C SER A 77 -6.50 -14.11 16.32
N VAL A 78 -7.47 -14.91 15.90
CA VAL A 78 -8.35 -14.58 14.77
C VAL A 78 -9.21 -13.37 15.09
N VAL A 79 -9.82 -13.33 16.28
CA VAL A 79 -10.63 -12.19 16.73
C VAL A 79 -9.81 -10.90 16.77
N LEU A 80 -8.59 -10.96 17.30
CA LEU A 80 -7.67 -9.82 17.33
C LEU A 80 -7.29 -9.38 15.92
N GLY A 81 -6.99 -10.30 15.02
CA GLY A 81 -6.71 -10.00 13.61
C GLY A 81 -7.87 -9.27 12.94
N LEU A 82 -9.09 -9.80 13.08
CA LEU A 82 -10.31 -9.14 12.57
C LEU A 82 -10.51 -7.76 13.18
N LEU A 83 -10.31 -7.62 14.50
CA LEU A 83 -10.43 -6.34 15.19
C LEU A 83 -9.43 -5.31 14.63
N VAL A 84 -8.18 -5.69 14.41
CA VAL A 84 -7.16 -4.82 13.79
C VAL A 84 -7.61 -4.35 12.42
N TYR A 85 -8.15 -5.24 11.58
CA TYR A 85 -8.68 -4.85 10.27
C TYR A 85 -9.88 -3.90 10.39
N PHE A 86 -10.83 -4.18 11.28
CA PHE A 86 -11.98 -3.29 11.49
C PHE A 86 -11.55 -1.90 11.97
N VAL A 87 -10.60 -1.83 12.91
CA VAL A 87 -10.05 -0.56 13.38
C VAL A 87 -9.32 0.17 12.26
N TYR A 88 -8.53 -0.54 11.44
CA TYR A 88 -7.88 0.03 10.28
C TYR A 88 -8.88 0.61 9.28
N PHE A 89 -9.95 -0.12 8.95
CA PHE A 89 -11.01 0.39 8.08
C PHE A 89 -11.72 1.60 8.68
N ALA A 90 -12.02 1.56 9.99
CA ALA A 90 -12.65 2.68 10.68
C ALA A 90 -11.76 3.93 10.63
N LEU A 91 -10.45 3.78 10.85
CA LEU A 91 -9.49 4.88 10.75
C LEU A 91 -9.34 5.39 9.31
N ALA A 92 -9.31 4.51 8.32
CA ALA A 92 -9.26 4.89 6.91
C ALA A 92 -10.51 5.69 6.50
N LEU A 93 -11.70 5.23 6.91
CA LEU A 93 -12.96 5.95 6.69
C LEU A 93 -12.98 7.29 7.44
N PHE A 94 -12.52 7.32 8.68
CA PHE A 94 -12.42 8.54 9.47
C PHE A 94 -11.46 9.57 8.84
N GLY A 95 -10.38 9.11 8.21
CA GLY A 95 -9.41 9.96 7.51
C GLY A 95 -9.83 10.35 6.08
N THR A 96 -10.95 9.84 5.57
CA THR A 96 -11.40 10.16 4.21
C THR A 96 -12.13 11.51 4.20
N PRO A 97 -11.79 12.45 3.30
CA PRO A 97 -12.51 13.72 3.16
C PRO A 97 -13.97 13.51 2.73
N ALA A 98 -14.82 14.51 2.98
CA ALA A 98 -16.23 14.42 2.58
C ALA A 98 -16.36 14.20 1.06
N PHE A 99 -17.33 13.38 0.63
CA PHE A 99 -17.55 13.08 -0.79
C PHE A 99 -17.87 14.31 -1.67
N SER A 100 -18.33 15.40 -1.06
CA SER A 100 -18.59 16.67 -1.73
C SER A 100 -17.33 17.52 -1.94
N GLU A 101 -16.21 17.18 -1.28
CA GLU A 101 -14.98 17.93 -1.40
C GLU A 101 -14.13 17.43 -2.58
N MET A 102 -13.59 18.38 -3.35
CA MET A 102 -12.68 18.06 -4.46
C MET A 102 -11.40 17.35 -3.97
N SER A 103 -11.00 17.56 -2.72
CA SER A 103 -9.88 16.89 -2.05
C SER A 103 -10.00 15.37 -2.00
N ALA A 104 -11.22 14.82 -2.15
CA ALA A 104 -11.43 13.37 -2.27
C ALA A 104 -10.97 12.80 -3.62
N ILE A 105 -10.88 13.64 -4.66
CA ILE A 105 -10.52 13.25 -6.03
C ILE A 105 -9.14 13.80 -6.42
N THR A 106 -8.76 14.97 -5.89
CA THR A 106 -7.51 15.66 -6.21
C THR A 106 -6.52 15.56 -5.06
N ASP A 107 -5.24 15.35 -5.37
CA ASP A 107 -4.14 15.41 -4.39
C ASP A 107 -3.40 16.75 -4.48
N SER A 108 -2.35 16.90 -3.66
CA SER A 108 -1.50 18.10 -3.66
C SER A 108 -0.58 18.23 -4.87
N ARG A 109 -0.46 17.18 -5.69
CA ARG A 109 0.38 17.16 -6.90
C ARG A 109 -0.42 17.37 -8.18
N ALA A 110 -1.75 17.37 -8.11
CA ALA A 110 -2.61 17.71 -9.21
C ALA A 110 -2.26 19.11 -9.75
N HIS A 111 -1.94 19.19 -11.03
CA HIS A 111 -1.52 20.42 -11.69
C HIS A 111 -2.76 21.17 -12.18
N LEU A 112 -3.47 21.79 -11.24
CA LEU A 112 -4.70 22.53 -11.52
C LEU A 112 -4.43 24.03 -11.69
N PRO A 113 -5.18 24.72 -12.56
CA PRO A 113 -5.06 26.16 -12.69
C PRO A 113 -5.49 26.89 -11.41
N PRO A 114 -4.89 28.05 -11.09
CA PRO A 114 -5.20 28.80 -9.89
C PRO A 114 -6.67 29.23 -9.87
N ARG A 115 -7.34 28.97 -8.74
CA ARG A 115 -8.79 29.18 -8.56
C ARG A 115 -9.24 30.64 -8.66
N ASN A 116 -8.32 31.60 -8.49
CA ASN A 116 -8.61 33.04 -8.46
C ASN A 116 -8.36 33.76 -9.81
N ARG A 117 -8.29 33.03 -10.93
CA ARG A 117 -8.17 33.64 -12.26
C ARG A 117 -9.56 33.99 -12.78
N GLU A 118 -9.79 35.26 -13.13
CA GLU A 118 -11.07 35.75 -13.71
C GLU A 118 -11.45 35.01 -15.01
N ARG A 119 -10.48 34.50 -15.75
CA ARG A 119 -10.68 33.80 -17.02
C ARG A 119 -10.20 32.36 -16.93
N ASN A 120 -11.05 31.44 -17.35
CA ASN A 120 -10.73 30.02 -17.39
C ASN A 120 -9.57 29.75 -18.39
N PRO A 121 -8.40 29.26 -17.94
CA PRO A 121 -7.24 29.09 -18.79
C PRO A 121 -7.45 28.03 -19.89
N TYR A 122 -8.31 27.04 -19.66
CA TYR A 122 -8.65 26.04 -20.68
C TYR A 122 -9.29 26.69 -21.93
N LEU A 123 -9.99 27.81 -21.78
CA LEU A 123 -10.58 28.55 -22.91
C LEU A 123 -9.53 29.36 -23.68
N ALA A 124 -8.45 29.78 -23.02
CA ALA A 124 -7.36 30.47 -23.70
C ALA A 124 -6.63 29.55 -24.69
N TYR A 125 -6.60 28.24 -24.42
CA TYR A 125 -5.99 27.22 -25.28
C TYR A 125 -6.82 26.88 -26.53
N ALA A 126 -8.07 27.37 -26.62
CA ALA A 126 -8.84 27.25 -27.87
C ALA A 126 -8.24 28.11 -29.00
N ASN A 127 -7.43 29.12 -28.66
CA ASN A 127 -6.75 29.95 -29.64
C ASN A 127 -5.47 29.27 -30.15
N ARG A 128 -5.34 29.16 -31.47
CA ARG A 128 -4.24 28.45 -32.13
C ARG A 128 -2.84 29.08 -31.92
N ASN A 129 -2.80 30.33 -31.46
CA ASN A 129 -1.58 31.12 -31.30
C ASN A 129 -1.07 31.16 -29.86
N VAL A 130 -1.72 30.46 -28.92
CA VAL A 130 -1.35 30.44 -27.51
C VAL A 130 -0.59 29.16 -27.20
N VAL A 131 0.60 29.28 -26.59
CA VAL A 131 1.33 28.13 -26.05
C VAL A 131 0.71 27.75 -24.70
N PRO A 132 0.17 26.53 -24.54
CA PRO A 132 -0.49 26.13 -23.31
C PRO A 132 0.52 25.85 -22.19
N GLU A 133 0.18 26.31 -20.98
CA GLU A 133 0.83 25.83 -19.76
C GLU A 133 0.34 24.40 -19.47
N LEU A 134 1.18 23.59 -18.81
CA LEU A 134 0.88 22.20 -18.53
C LEU A 134 -0.05 22.10 -17.31
N TYR A 135 -1.34 21.88 -17.55
CA TYR A 135 -2.35 21.60 -16.52
C TYR A 135 -3.07 20.29 -16.80
N ASP A 136 -3.55 19.65 -15.74
CA ASP A 136 -4.37 18.44 -15.82
C ASP A 136 -5.77 18.79 -16.35
N ILE A 137 -6.20 18.12 -17.43
CA ILE A 137 -7.48 18.40 -18.08
C ILE A 137 -8.61 17.67 -17.34
N PRO A 138 -9.68 18.35 -16.89
CA PRO A 138 -10.79 17.69 -16.22
C PRO A 138 -11.47 16.67 -17.14
N ILE A 139 -11.76 15.47 -16.61
CA ILE A 139 -12.38 14.39 -17.38
C ILE A 139 -13.74 14.81 -17.98
N GLY A 140 -14.50 15.67 -17.30
CA GLY A 140 -15.76 16.20 -17.85
C GLY A 140 -15.56 17.04 -19.11
N LEU A 141 -14.44 17.78 -19.21
CA LEU A 141 -14.09 18.55 -20.41
C LEU A 141 -13.68 17.61 -21.54
N VAL A 142 -12.84 16.61 -21.25
CA VAL A 142 -12.45 15.57 -22.22
C VAL A 142 -13.69 14.85 -22.74
N ASN A 143 -14.59 14.43 -21.85
CA ASN A 143 -15.82 13.75 -22.22
C ASN A 143 -16.68 14.61 -23.13
N ARG A 144 -16.85 15.89 -22.80
CA ARG A 144 -17.63 16.82 -23.61
C ARG A 144 -16.99 17.07 -24.98
N VAL A 145 -15.67 17.23 -25.07
CA VAL A 145 -15.00 17.53 -26.34
C VAL A 145 -14.92 16.30 -27.25
N CYS A 146 -14.58 15.14 -26.69
CA CYS A 146 -14.34 13.92 -27.45
C CYS A 146 -15.62 13.13 -27.76
N TYR A 147 -16.63 13.16 -26.87
CA TYR A 147 -17.79 12.26 -26.95
C TYR A 147 -19.14 12.97 -27.07
N THR A 148 -19.22 14.30 -27.08
CA THR A 148 -20.49 14.98 -27.36
C THR A 148 -20.88 14.76 -28.83
N PRO A 149 -22.11 14.29 -29.12
CA PRO A 149 -22.59 14.18 -30.49
C PRO A 149 -22.52 15.54 -31.18
N ARG A 150 -21.83 15.61 -32.32
CA ARG A 150 -21.85 16.83 -33.15
C ARG A 150 -23.29 17.02 -33.64
N ARG A 151 -23.92 18.15 -33.27
CA ARG A 151 -25.20 18.54 -33.88
C ARG A 151 -24.98 18.63 -35.40
N PRO A 152 -25.81 17.94 -36.21
CA PRO A 152 -25.78 18.14 -37.66
C PRO A 152 -26.12 19.62 -37.95
N LYS A 153 -25.36 20.22 -38.87
CA LYS A 153 -25.61 21.57 -39.37
C LYS A 153 -26.87 21.62 -40.21
#